data_AF-A0A8H5IDP5-F1
#
_entry.id   AF-A0A8H5IDP5-F1
#
_cell.length_a   1.000
_cell.length_b   1.000
_cell.length_c   1.000
_cell.angle_alpha   90.00
_cell.angle_beta   90.00
_cell.angle_gamma   90.00
#
_symmetry.space_group_name_H-M   'P 1'
#
loop_
_entity.id
_entity.type
_entity.pdbx_description
1 polymer ?
#
loop_
_entity_poly.entity_id
_entity_poly.type
_entity_poly.pdbx_seq_one_letter_code
_entity_poly.pdbx_strand_id
1 'polypeptide(L)'
;MDDLERQAKTTISTSKKRFRIGEHRIYALLFLLLIAPSGSRPRALLFLRYGDLELFLARDPEGGPHRPVIRFKLHFTKTFLGDKEVNTMTLPEIFFDSSLLLSPHCLLLGILFHHKAFQAPSLTSPEHLSKLDIHPQEDHLPLPLKQSMDDVFVFRDTVKTGLGGFVLSENKRITYSMIAGWTKDMGVLARFIFTVILYTLRYNAGNEFDSSPSISDGLRNLVLQHANSTPFRKHYLGRVVSVDTMAVVRHTKQQSALIQKACSIGYSASQRRPTELTAEQSAAIDDDPEIQQLLQRRRYLRERNSISPVTRKKLESITKSLQSLRVKLRRERKNEYRAGWSRKQAVVDIEKQLAGHAFDQAPTSSLDESDPFAQEQHPAQKRLVEALTAPVPDTLEGEYRRRDNAVLAVMAYCAVQEPPSLQARKASNIKIGAAFENAEETQASEDIGTAIASVFTKDREERSRRCFLCVGRATTFQPSDPAIERLIKQFYSPGDLSEHFKRHHLFNLGGQENLHCRLCNQILDHKMHLQNHAETVHGTVSRGG
;
A
#
# COMPACT_ATOMS: atom_id res chain seq x y z
N MET A 1 -7.57 2.01 -19.72
CA MET A 1 -7.63 0.86 -18.78
C MET A 1 -6.26 0.24 -18.57
N ASP A 2 -5.49 0.00 -19.63
CA ASP A 2 -4.15 -0.60 -19.58
C ASP A 2 -3.17 0.08 -18.59
N ASP A 3 -3.21 1.42 -18.51
CA ASP A 3 -2.40 2.17 -17.56
C ASP A 3 -2.78 1.86 -16.10
N LEU A 4 -4.09 1.77 -15.83
CA LEU A 4 -4.59 1.42 -14.50
C LEU A 4 -4.22 -0.02 -14.15
N GLU A 5 -4.29 -0.94 -15.11
CA GLU A 5 -3.85 -2.33 -14.93
C GLU A 5 -2.35 -2.44 -14.64
N ARG A 6 -1.52 -1.70 -15.39
CA ARG A 6 -0.07 -1.63 -15.13
C ARG A 6 0.22 -1.12 -13.71
N GLN A 7 -0.50 -0.09 -13.28
CA GLN A 7 -0.37 0.44 -11.93
C GLN A 7 -0.89 -0.56 -10.88
N ALA A 8 -1.98 -1.25 -11.16
CA ALA A 8 -2.55 -2.28 -10.29
C ALA A 8 -1.57 -3.44 -10.09
N LYS A 9 -1.04 -3.99 -11.19
CA LYS A 9 0.00 -5.03 -11.16
C LYS A 9 1.20 -4.59 -10.32
N THR A 10 1.72 -3.37 -10.57
CA THR A 10 2.83 -2.81 -9.79
C THR A 10 2.49 -2.70 -8.30
N THR A 11 1.27 -2.26 -7.97
CA THR A 11 0.81 -2.06 -6.59
C THR A 11 0.78 -3.37 -5.83
N ILE A 12 0.30 -4.44 -6.46
CA ILE A 12 0.19 -5.75 -5.82
C ILE A 12 1.54 -6.48 -5.77
N SER A 13 2.38 -6.38 -6.81
CA SER A 13 3.61 -7.18 -6.90
C SER A 13 4.85 -6.54 -6.28
N THR A 14 4.95 -5.22 -6.17
CA THR A 14 6.23 -4.59 -5.81
C THR A 14 6.67 -4.89 -4.37
N SER A 15 7.95 -5.24 -4.19
CA SER A 15 8.66 -5.30 -2.91
C SER A 15 9.40 -3.99 -2.57
N LYS A 16 9.60 -3.10 -3.57
CA LYS A 16 10.34 -1.83 -3.43
C LYS A 16 9.61 -0.82 -2.55
N LYS A 17 8.28 -0.84 -2.58
CA LYS A 17 7.43 -0.15 -1.60
C LYS A 17 6.82 -1.19 -0.67
N ARG A 18 6.99 -0.97 0.63
CA ARG A 18 6.28 -1.73 1.66
C ARG A 18 5.20 -0.88 2.32
N PHE A 19 4.08 -1.48 2.64
CA PHE A 19 3.00 -0.90 3.45
C PHE A 19 3.20 -1.29 4.92
N ARG A 20 2.29 -0.90 5.81
CA ARG A 20 2.37 -1.33 7.23
C ARG A 20 1.78 -2.72 7.43
N ILE A 21 0.70 -3.01 6.69
CA ILE A 21 -0.01 -4.29 6.64
C ILE A 21 -0.49 -4.51 5.20
N GLY A 22 -0.76 -5.77 4.83
CA GLY A 22 -1.21 -6.14 3.49
C GLY A 22 -2.55 -5.49 3.13
N GLU A 23 -3.43 -5.27 4.10
CA GLU A 23 -4.71 -4.57 3.86
C GLU A 23 -4.50 -3.13 3.34
N HIS A 24 -3.43 -2.43 3.74
CA HIS A 24 -3.11 -1.11 3.18
C HIS A 24 -2.69 -1.18 1.71
N ARG A 25 -2.07 -2.28 1.27
CA ARG A 25 -1.78 -2.51 -0.15
C ARG A 25 -3.07 -2.77 -0.94
N ILE A 26 -4.00 -3.55 -0.37
CA ILE A 26 -5.33 -3.76 -0.96
C ILE A 26 -6.08 -2.43 -1.06
N TYR A 27 -6.07 -1.59 -0.01
CA TYR A 27 -6.64 -0.25 -0.04
C TYR A 27 -6.03 0.61 -1.15
N ALA A 28 -4.70 0.57 -1.33
CA ALA A 28 -4.03 1.36 -2.34
C ALA A 28 -4.53 1.08 -3.77
N LEU A 29 -4.99 -0.15 -4.04
CA LEU A 29 -5.61 -0.51 -5.31
C LEU A 29 -7.14 -0.28 -5.31
N LEU A 30 -7.86 -0.83 -4.33
CA LEU A 30 -9.32 -0.71 -4.24
C LEU A 30 -9.77 0.76 -4.29
N PHE A 31 -9.04 1.66 -3.63
CA PHE A 31 -9.34 3.09 -3.66
C PHE A 31 -9.30 3.67 -5.08
N LEU A 32 -8.35 3.22 -5.93
CA LEU A 32 -8.27 3.64 -7.33
C LEU A 32 -9.41 3.06 -8.16
N LEU A 33 -9.80 1.82 -7.89
CA LEU A 33 -10.90 1.14 -8.59
C LEU A 33 -12.28 1.70 -8.23
N LEU A 34 -12.48 2.26 -7.04
CA LEU A 34 -13.73 2.92 -6.66
C LEU A 34 -13.78 4.40 -7.11
N ILE A 35 -12.63 5.09 -7.19
CA ILE A 35 -12.59 6.49 -7.62
C ILE A 35 -12.71 6.64 -9.14
N ALA A 36 -12.20 5.67 -9.92
CA ALA A 36 -12.25 5.69 -11.38
C ALA A 36 -13.69 5.74 -11.92
N PRO A 37 -14.62 4.84 -11.55
CA PRO A 37 -16.00 4.88 -12.05
C PRO A 37 -16.85 5.96 -11.38
N SER A 38 -16.52 6.40 -10.15
CA SER A 38 -17.30 7.44 -9.48
C SER A 38 -16.90 8.86 -9.88
N GLY A 39 -15.72 9.04 -10.47
CA GLY A 39 -15.13 10.36 -10.73
C GLY A 39 -15.10 11.25 -9.49
N SER A 40 -15.23 10.69 -8.28
CA SER A 40 -15.56 11.44 -7.06
C SER A 40 -14.34 12.18 -6.50
N ARG A 41 -14.55 13.10 -5.55
CA ARG A 41 -13.39 13.71 -4.88
C ARG A 41 -12.77 12.65 -3.99
N PRO A 42 -11.43 12.51 -3.96
CA PRO A 42 -10.79 11.46 -3.16
C PRO A 42 -11.19 11.51 -1.68
N ARG A 43 -11.45 12.71 -1.16
CA ARG A 43 -11.91 12.88 0.21
C ARG A 43 -13.22 12.14 0.49
N ALA A 44 -14.20 12.14 -0.42
CA ALA A 44 -15.47 11.40 -0.21
C ALA A 44 -15.20 9.93 0.05
N LEU A 45 -14.39 9.32 -0.81
CA LEU A 45 -14.09 7.90 -0.73
C LEU A 45 -13.32 7.55 0.55
N LEU A 46 -12.48 8.45 1.06
CA LEU A 46 -11.87 8.26 2.37
C LEU A 46 -12.91 8.16 3.49
N PHE A 47 -14.05 8.85 3.40
CA PHE A 47 -15.11 8.79 4.42
C PHE A 47 -16.04 7.58 4.28
N LEU A 48 -15.85 6.72 3.27
CA LEU A 48 -16.69 5.56 3.05
C LEU A 48 -16.68 4.62 4.28
N ARG A 49 -17.87 4.30 4.77
CA ARG A 49 -18.13 3.37 5.88
C ARG A 49 -18.77 2.08 5.40
N TYR A 50 -18.81 1.05 6.25
CA TYR A 50 -19.52 -0.18 5.92
C TYR A 50 -21.03 0.04 5.75
N GLY A 51 -21.64 0.96 6.52
CA GLY A 51 -23.05 1.32 6.35
C GLY A 51 -23.37 2.05 5.05
N ASP A 52 -22.33 2.56 4.36
CA ASP A 52 -22.47 3.16 3.03
C ASP A 52 -22.43 2.11 1.91
N LEU A 53 -22.17 0.83 2.23
CA LEU A 53 -22.08 -0.27 1.29
C LEU A 53 -23.37 -1.10 1.29
N GLU A 54 -23.88 -1.37 0.09
CA GLU A 54 -24.97 -2.31 -0.14
C GLU A 54 -24.45 -3.42 -1.06
N LEU A 55 -24.59 -4.68 -0.64
CA LEU A 55 -24.22 -5.85 -1.44
C LEU A 55 -25.46 -6.71 -1.65
N PHE A 56 -25.61 -7.24 -2.86
CA PHE A 56 -26.69 -8.17 -3.19
C PHE A 56 -26.29 -9.03 -4.39
N LEU A 57 -26.92 -10.21 -4.49
CA LEU A 57 -26.94 -10.98 -5.72
C LEU A 57 -28.13 -10.51 -6.56
N ALA A 58 -27.92 -10.20 -7.83
CA ALA A 58 -28.97 -9.80 -8.76
C ALA A 58 -29.18 -10.90 -9.81
N ARG A 59 -30.45 -11.15 -10.16
CA ARG A 59 -30.79 -11.99 -11.30
C ARG A 59 -30.37 -11.26 -12.57
N ASP A 60 -29.66 -11.96 -13.46
CA ASP A 60 -29.28 -11.39 -14.75
C ASP A 60 -30.53 -11.26 -15.63
N PRO A 61 -30.92 -10.04 -16.05
CA PRO A 61 -32.07 -9.86 -16.93
C PRO A 61 -31.90 -10.55 -18.29
N GLU A 62 -30.67 -10.89 -18.68
CA GLU A 62 -30.36 -11.62 -19.91
C GLU A 62 -30.32 -13.15 -19.73
N GLY A 63 -30.71 -13.66 -18.55
CA GLY A 63 -30.80 -15.10 -18.27
C GLY A 63 -29.48 -15.76 -17.88
N GLY A 64 -28.44 -14.96 -17.61
CA GLY A 64 -27.15 -15.41 -17.07
C GLY A 64 -27.18 -15.78 -15.58
N PRO A 65 -26.02 -16.15 -15.02
CA PRO A 65 -25.88 -16.45 -13.59
C PRO A 65 -26.18 -15.24 -12.71
N HIS A 66 -26.55 -15.48 -11.44
CA HIS A 66 -26.69 -14.41 -10.46
C HIS A 66 -25.38 -13.61 -10.34
N ARG A 67 -25.49 -12.28 -10.40
CA ARG A 67 -24.35 -11.37 -10.35
C ARG A 67 -24.26 -10.70 -8.99
N PRO A 68 -23.13 -10.80 -8.28
CA PRO A 68 -22.82 -9.89 -7.19
C PRO A 68 -22.82 -8.45 -7.69
N VAL A 69 -23.47 -7.58 -6.93
CA VAL A 69 -23.50 -6.14 -7.19
C VAL A 69 -23.10 -5.40 -5.93
N ILE A 70 -22.17 -4.45 -6.09
CA ILE A 70 -21.79 -3.50 -5.05
C ILE A 70 -22.44 -2.16 -5.35
N ARG A 71 -23.21 -1.65 -4.38
CA ARG A 71 -23.63 -0.26 -4.32
C ARG A 71 -22.87 0.45 -3.22
N PHE A 72 -22.46 1.69 -3.46
CA PHE A 72 -21.85 2.51 -2.42
C PHE A 72 -22.28 3.97 -2.50
N LYS A 73 -22.50 4.56 -1.33
CA LYS A 73 -22.91 5.94 -1.13
C LYS A 73 -21.72 6.81 -0.77
N LEU A 74 -21.56 7.93 -1.48
CA LEU A 74 -20.48 8.87 -1.21
C LEU A 74 -21.01 10.14 -0.56
N HIS A 75 -21.02 10.14 0.77
CA HIS A 75 -21.40 11.30 1.57
C HIS A 75 -20.31 12.38 1.50
N PHE A 76 -20.74 13.63 1.24
CA PHE A 76 -19.99 14.88 1.51
C PHE A 76 -18.64 15.11 0.81
N THR A 77 -18.53 16.17 0.01
CA THR A 77 -17.19 16.68 -0.39
C THR A 77 -16.99 18.19 -0.44
N LYS A 78 -18.00 19.03 -0.17
CA LYS A 78 -17.83 20.48 -0.04
C LYS A 78 -18.70 21.02 1.10
N THR A 79 -18.09 21.23 2.26
CA THR A 79 -18.77 21.76 3.46
C THR A 79 -19.25 23.21 3.33
N PHE A 80 -18.72 23.97 2.37
CA PHE A 80 -19.07 25.39 2.17
C PHE A 80 -20.29 25.62 1.27
N LEU A 81 -20.86 24.57 0.65
CA LEU A 81 -22.02 24.68 -0.28
C LEU A 81 -23.28 24.02 0.29
N GLY A 82 -23.31 23.73 1.60
CA GLY A 82 -24.40 23.00 2.23
C GLY A 82 -24.41 21.50 1.93
N ASP A 83 -25.42 20.82 2.44
CA ASP A 83 -25.66 19.41 2.17
C ASP A 83 -25.95 19.20 0.69
N LYS A 84 -25.34 18.16 0.12
CA LYS A 84 -25.62 17.73 -1.26
C LYS A 84 -26.29 16.38 -1.23
N GLU A 85 -27.17 16.15 -2.19
CA GLU A 85 -27.69 14.81 -2.47
C GLU A 85 -26.54 13.81 -2.67
N VAL A 86 -26.75 12.62 -2.14
CA VAL A 86 -25.76 11.56 -2.09
C VAL A 86 -25.87 10.74 -3.37
N ASN A 87 -24.80 10.75 -4.16
CA ASN A 87 -24.71 9.87 -5.32
C ASN A 87 -24.49 8.43 -4.82
N THR A 88 -25.33 7.52 -5.33
CA THR A 88 -25.13 6.08 -5.18
C THR A 88 -24.51 5.54 -6.46
N MET A 89 -23.36 4.89 -6.32
CA MET A 89 -22.68 4.22 -7.44
C MET A 89 -23.02 2.74 -7.40
N THR A 90 -23.36 2.17 -8.56
CA THR A 90 -23.65 0.74 -8.71
C THR A 90 -22.59 0.11 -9.61
N LEU A 91 -21.94 -0.94 -9.11
CA LEU A 91 -20.93 -1.71 -9.83
C LEU A 91 -21.38 -3.17 -9.86
N PRO A 92 -21.84 -3.70 -11.00
CA PRO A 92 -22.04 -5.14 -11.16
C PRO A 92 -20.69 -5.84 -11.32
N GLU A 93 -20.59 -7.10 -10.88
CA GLU A 93 -19.44 -7.94 -11.14
C GLU A 93 -19.33 -8.26 -12.64
N ILE A 94 -18.10 -8.15 -13.17
CA ILE A 94 -17.78 -8.51 -14.56
C ILE A 94 -17.23 -9.94 -14.53
N PHE A 95 -17.97 -10.86 -15.13
CA PHE A 95 -17.54 -12.26 -15.27
C PHE A 95 -16.63 -12.37 -16.49
N PHE A 96 -15.67 -13.29 -16.40
CA PHE A 96 -14.68 -13.55 -17.45
C PHE A 96 -13.85 -12.31 -17.82
N ASP A 97 -13.68 -11.39 -16.85
CA ASP A 97 -12.77 -10.26 -17.02
C ASP A 97 -11.35 -10.78 -17.28
N SER A 98 -10.65 -10.18 -18.22
CA SER A 98 -9.29 -10.59 -18.59
C SER A 98 -8.33 -10.49 -17.41
N SER A 99 -8.62 -9.63 -16.43
CA SER A 99 -7.74 -9.37 -15.28
C SER A 99 -8.52 -9.03 -14.00
N LEU A 100 -8.41 -9.88 -12.97
CA LEU A 100 -9.01 -9.60 -11.65
C LEU A 100 -8.29 -8.48 -10.89
N LEU A 101 -7.13 -8.00 -11.38
CA LEU A 101 -6.46 -6.80 -10.86
C LEU A 101 -7.35 -5.55 -10.92
N LEU A 102 -8.33 -5.52 -11.84
CA LEU A 102 -9.27 -4.41 -11.99
C LEU A 102 -10.64 -4.71 -11.39
N SER A 103 -10.80 -5.83 -10.67
CA SER A 103 -12.05 -6.20 -10.01
C SER A 103 -12.16 -5.55 -8.63
N PRO A 104 -12.99 -4.50 -8.43
CA PRO A 104 -13.28 -3.99 -7.10
C PRO A 104 -14.00 -5.04 -6.24
N HIS A 105 -14.72 -5.99 -6.86
CA HIS A 105 -15.43 -7.07 -6.19
C HIS A 105 -14.47 -8.00 -5.45
N CYS A 106 -13.45 -8.52 -6.12
CA CYS A 106 -12.48 -9.42 -5.49
C CYS A 106 -11.78 -8.75 -4.29
N LEU A 107 -11.41 -7.47 -4.43
CA LEU A 107 -10.74 -6.74 -3.36
C LEU A 107 -11.68 -6.39 -2.20
N LEU A 108 -12.89 -5.90 -2.47
CA LEU A 108 -13.83 -5.51 -1.43
C LEU A 108 -14.39 -6.75 -0.71
N LEU A 109 -14.82 -7.79 -1.42
CA LEU A 109 -15.27 -9.04 -0.80
C LEU A 109 -14.18 -9.64 0.08
N GLY A 110 -12.91 -9.59 -0.36
CA GLY A 110 -11.80 -10.06 0.45
C GLY A 110 -11.64 -9.30 1.77
N ILE A 111 -11.86 -7.98 1.77
CA ILE A 111 -11.90 -7.16 2.99
C ILE A 111 -13.13 -7.53 3.85
N LEU A 112 -14.32 -7.65 3.25
CA LEU A 112 -15.56 -7.97 3.97
C LEU A 112 -15.48 -9.31 4.68
N PHE A 113 -14.98 -10.36 4.02
CA PHE A 113 -14.79 -11.67 4.63
C PHE A 113 -13.66 -11.66 5.67
N HIS A 114 -12.56 -10.96 5.42
CA HIS A 114 -11.48 -10.81 6.43
C HIS A 114 -12.00 -10.22 7.74
N HIS A 115 -12.87 -9.21 7.67
CA HIS A 115 -13.49 -8.57 8.85
C HIS A 115 -14.76 -9.27 9.36
N LYS A 116 -15.17 -10.39 8.74
CA LYS A 116 -16.45 -11.07 9.03
C LYS A 116 -17.63 -10.09 9.04
N ALA A 117 -17.70 -9.24 8.03
CA ALA A 117 -18.61 -8.10 7.99
C ALA A 117 -20.07 -8.46 7.69
N PHE A 118 -20.33 -9.64 7.10
CA PHE A 118 -21.69 -10.09 6.82
C PHE A 118 -22.49 -10.40 8.09
N GLN A 119 -23.76 -10.02 8.08
CA GLN A 119 -24.71 -10.29 9.16
C GLN A 119 -25.07 -11.78 9.24
N ALA A 120 -25.12 -12.47 8.09
CA ALA A 120 -25.35 -13.91 8.03
C ALA A 120 -24.13 -14.67 8.59
N PRO A 121 -24.24 -15.38 9.73
CA PRO A 121 -23.09 -15.96 10.42
C PRO A 121 -22.42 -17.09 9.63
N SER A 122 -23.19 -17.77 8.76
CA SER A 122 -22.70 -18.86 7.91
C SER A 122 -22.05 -18.38 6.62
N LEU A 123 -22.16 -17.09 6.26
CA LEU A 123 -21.52 -16.52 5.07
C LEU A 123 -20.07 -16.16 5.36
N THR A 124 -19.22 -17.18 5.48
CA THR A 124 -17.83 -17.04 5.93
C THR A 124 -16.79 -17.15 4.82
N SER A 125 -17.19 -17.56 3.61
CA SER A 125 -16.30 -17.86 2.48
C SER A 125 -16.93 -17.43 1.16
N PRO A 126 -16.15 -16.98 0.16
CA PRO A 126 -16.68 -16.59 -1.16
C PRO A 126 -17.38 -17.73 -1.90
N GLU A 127 -16.97 -18.98 -1.68
CA GLU A 127 -17.60 -20.18 -2.27
C GLU A 127 -19.05 -20.37 -1.83
N HIS A 128 -19.48 -19.72 -0.75
CA HIS A 128 -20.88 -19.76 -0.34
C HIS A 128 -21.76 -18.93 -1.26
N LEU A 129 -21.23 -17.91 -1.95
CA LEU A 129 -22.01 -17.03 -2.82
C LEU A 129 -22.63 -17.79 -4.00
N SER A 130 -21.93 -18.78 -4.56
CA SER A 130 -22.45 -19.62 -5.66
C SER A 130 -23.49 -20.64 -5.20
N LYS A 131 -23.66 -20.84 -3.89
CA LYS A 131 -24.68 -21.73 -3.30
C LYS A 131 -25.98 -21.01 -2.94
N LEU A 132 -25.99 -19.68 -3.04
CA LEU A 132 -27.17 -18.87 -2.76
C LEU A 132 -28.04 -18.78 -4.01
N ASP A 133 -29.35 -18.80 -3.81
CA ASP A 133 -30.33 -18.56 -4.86
C ASP A 133 -31.25 -17.40 -4.47
N ILE A 134 -31.83 -16.75 -5.47
CA ILE A 134 -32.77 -15.65 -5.30
C ILE A 134 -34.17 -16.27 -5.31
N HIS A 135 -35.02 -15.86 -4.36
CA HIS A 135 -36.39 -16.35 -4.29
C HIS A 135 -37.10 -16.14 -5.65
N PRO A 136 -37.92 -17.09 -6.17
CA PRO A 136 -38.48 -17.00 -7.52
C PRO A 136 -39.35 -15.76 -7.81
N GLN A 137 -39.83 -15.08 -6.77
CA GLN A 137 -40.63 -13.86 -6.86
C GLN A 137 -39.82 -12.58 -6.63
N GLU A 138 -38.50 -12.67 -6.54
CA GLU A 138 -37.59 -11.56 -6.27
C GLU A 138 -36.52 -11.43 -7.37
N ASP A 139 -36.06 -10.21 -7.61
CA ASP A 139 -35.00 -9.92 -8.59
C ASP A 139 -33.60 -9.90 -7.97
N HIS A 140 -33.50 -9.86 -6.64
CA HIS A 140 -32.23 -9.81 -5.94
C HIS A 140 -32.31 -10.38 -4.53
N LEU A 141 -31.18 -10.89 -4.04
CA LEU A 141 -30.97 -11.32 -2.66
C LEU A 141 -30.00 -10.37 -1.96
N PRO A 142 -30.44 -9.57 -0.98
CA PRO A 142 -29.55 -8.75 -0.16
C PRO A 142 -28.53 -9.60 0.61
N LEU A 143 -27.28 -9.12 0.67
CA LEU A 143 -26.19 -9.67 1.47
C LEU A 143 -25.86 -8.69 2.61
N PRO A 144 -26.71 -8.62 3.67
CA PRO A 144 -26.61 -7.58 4.67
C PRO A 144 -25.28 -7.63 5.43
N LEU A 145 -24.70 -6.44 5.64
CA LEU A 145 -23.56 -6.25 6.54
C LEU A 145 -24.06 -6.02 7.98
N LYS A 146 -23.16 -6.21 8.96
CA LYS A 146 -23.48 -6.00 10.37
C LYS A 146 -23.76 -4.53 10.66
N GLN A 147 -24.93 -4.24 11.23
CA GLN A 147 -25.28 -2.88 11.67
C GLN A 147 -24.28 -2.30 12.68
N SER A 148 -23.63 -3.15 13.49
CA SER A 148 -22.57 -2.73 14.40
C SER A 148 -21.34 -2.15 13.70
N MET A 149 -21.24 -2.28 12.37
CA MET A 149 -20.16 -1.75 11.56
C MET A 149 -20.54 -0.49 10.77
N ASP A 150 -21.79 0.00 10.88
CA ASP A 150 -22.30 1.08 10.04
C ASP A 150 -21.44 2.35 10.08
N ASP A 151 -20.92 2.69 11.26
CA ASP A 151 -20.04 3.85 11.47
C ASP A 151 -18.54 3.55 11.32
N VAL A 152 -18.18 2.29 11.04
CA VAL A 152 -16.78 1.88 10.83
C VAL A 152 -16.34 2.26 9.43
N PHE A 153 -15.20 2.92 9.32
CA PHE A 153 -14.62 3.28 8.03
C PHE A 153 -14.08 2.05 7.30
N VAL A 154 -14.26 2.01 5.97
CA VAL A 154 -13.66 0.97 5.12
C VAL A 154 -12.14 1.14 5.08
N PHE A 155 -11.64 2.37 4.93
CA PHE A 155 -10.21 2.66 4.77
C PHE A 155 -9.55 3.09 6.09
N ARG A 156 -9.20 2.13 6.95
CA ARG A 156 -8.62 2.38 8.28
C ARG A 156 -7.09 2.47 8.31
N ASP A 157 -6.55 3.41 9.08
CA ASP A 157 -5.14 3.47 9.42
C ASP A 157 -4.82 2.39 10.45
N THR A 158 -3.53 2.17 10.68
CA THR A 158 -2.99 1.26 11.70
C THR A 158 -2.57 2.02 12.95
N VAL A 159 -2.68 1.37 14.10
CA VAL A 159 -2.00 1.76 15.34
C VAL A 159 -0.72 0.95 15.48
N LYS A 160 0.35 1.58 15.94
CA LYS A 160 1.61 0.89 16.25
C LYS A 160 1.46 0.20 17.59
N THR A 161 1.71 -1.10 17.66
CA THR A 161 1.61 -1.86 18.91
C THR A 161 2.88 -1.72 19.75
N GLY A 162 2.78 -2.03 21.05
CA GLY A 162 3.94 -2.22 21.91
C GLY A 162 4.95 -3.21 21.31
N LEU A 163 4.53 -4.24 20.59
CA LEU A 163 5.46 -5.24 20.01
C LEU A 163 6.22 -4.76 18.76
N GLY A 164 6.24 -3.45 18.50
CA GLY A 164 6.81 -2.88 17.26
C GLY A 164 6.06 -3.33 16.01
N GLY A 165 4.83 -3.82 16.18
CA GLY A 165 3.91 -4.25 15.13
C GLY A 165 2.99 -3.11 14.69
N PHE A 166 2.15 -3.40 13.70
CA PHE A 166 1.02 -2.56 13.32
C PHE A 166 -0.22 -3.43 13.35
N VAL A 167 -1.28 -2.94 13.98
CA VAL A 167 -2.62 -3.52 13.91
C VAL A 167 -3.54 -2.48 13.30
N LEU A 168 -4.59 -2.94 12.62
CA LEU A 168 -5.60 -2.03 12.12
C LEU A 168 -6.25 -1.30 13.29
N SER A 169 -6.44 0.01 13.15
CA SER A 169 -7.13 0.79 14.18
C SER A 169 -8.60 0.39 14.26
N GLU A 170 -9.20 0.60 15.43
CA GLU A 170 -10.63 0.38 15.64
C GLU A 170 -11.45 1.13 14.59
N ASN A 171 -11.25 2.46 14.49
CA ASN A 171 -11.97 3.28 13.52
C ASN A 171 -11.24 4.56 13.07
N LYS A 172 -9.90 4.60 13.10
CA LYS A 172 -9.13 5.75 12.59
C LYS A 172 -8.94 5.57 11.08
N ARG A 173 -9.21 6.59 10.27
CA ARG A 173 -8.98 6.52 8.82
C ARG A 173 -7.54 6.75 8.40
N ILE A 174 -7.20 6.19 7.24
CA ILE A 174 -6.03 6.65 6.48
C ILE A 174 -6.20 8.13 6.09
N THR A 175 -5.09 8.85 6.01
CA THR A 175 -5.11 10.26 5.61
C THR A 175 -5.04 10.40 4.08
N TYR A 176 -5.48 11.55 3.56
CA TYR A 176 -5.27 11.90 2.15
C TYR A 176 -3.79 11.84 1.76
N SER A 177 -2.88 12.30 2.63
CA SER A 177 -1.45 12.28 2.35
C SER A 177 -0.89 10.86 2.20
N MET A 178 -1.41 9.89 2.95
CA MET A 178 -1.01 8.48 2.82
C MET A 178 -1.39 7.94 1.45
N ILE A 179 -2.68 7.98 1.09
CA ILE A 179 -3.15 7.43 -0.19
C ILE A 179 -2.57 8.18 -1.38
N ALA A 180 -2.46 9.51 -1.32
CA ALA A 180 -1.83 10.30 -2.38
C ALA A 180 -0.34 9.99 -2.54
N GLY A 181 0.36 9.75 -1.43
CA GLY A 181 1.75 9.29 -1.44
C GLY A 181 1.88 7.92 -2.09
N TRP A 182 1.02 6.97 -1.70
CA TRP A 182 0.99 5.62 -2.29
C TRP A 182 0.72 5.66 -3.79
N THR A 183 -0.30 6.39 -4.25
CA THR A 183 -0.61 6.54 -5.68
C THR A 183 0.57 7.09 -6.45
N LYS A 184 1.25 8.12 -5.92
CA LYS A 184 2.41 8.72 -6.55
C LYS A 184 3.59 7.73 -6.63
N ASP A 185 3.88 7.04 -5.54
CA ASP A 185 4.97 6.07 -5.49
C ASP A 185 4.71 4.91 -6.47
N MET A 186 3.46 4.44 -6.56
CA MET A 186 3.06 3.38 -7.49
C MET A 186 3.18 3.83 -8.94
N GLY A 187 2.77 5.07 -9.28
CA GLY A 187 2.98 5.60 -10.62
C GLY A 187 4.46 5.73 -11.00
N VAL A 188 5.31 6.09 -10.03
CA VAL A 188 6.77 6.15 -10.21
C VAL A 188 7.35 4.76 -10.49
N LEU A 189 6.95 3.74 -9.72
CA LEU A 189 7.38 2.35 -9.84
C LEU A 189 6.83 1.67 -11.10
N ALA A 190 5.61 2.01 -11.51
CA ALA A 190 5.00 1.63 -12.79
C ALA A 190 5.69 2.28 -14.00
N ARG A 191 6.70 3.12 -13.74
CA ARG A 191 7.56 3.80 -14.71
C ARG A 191 6.86 4.83 -15.57
N PHE A 192 5.75 5.41 -15.10
CA PHE A 192 5.12 6.52 -15.80
C PHE A 192 6.04 7.76 -15.83
N ILE A 193 5.97 8.50 -16.94
CA ILE A 193 6.72 9.77 -17.05
C ILE A 193 6.06 10.83 -16.17
N PHE A 194 4.73 10.89 -16.23
CA PHE A 194 3.93 11.81 -15.46
C PHE A 194 3.70 11.29 -14.05
N THR A 195 3.66 12.21 -13.10
CA THR A 195 3.27 11.87 -11.73
C THR A 195 1.77 11.62 -11.70
N VAL A 196 1.36 10.37 -11.46
CA VAL A 196 -0.04 10.04 -11.23
C VAL A 196 -0.45 10.55 -9.86
N ILE A 197 -1.53 11.32 -9.81
CA ILE A 197 -2.16 11.80 -8.57
C ILE A 197 -3.62 11.34 -8.55
N LEU A 198 -4.27 11.35 -7.39
CA LEU A 198 -5.65 10.90 -7.27
C LEU A 198 -6.63 11.68 -8.17
N TYR A 199 -6.37 12.97 -8.40
CA TYR A 199 -7.17 13.77 -9.33
C TYR A 199 -7.02 13.38 -10.79
N THR A 200 -5.92 12.71 -11.18
CA THR A 200 -5.72 12.19 -12.53
C THR A 200 -6.87 11.25 -12.93
N LEU A 201 -7.32 10.38 -12.01
CA LEU A 201 -8.44 9.47 -12.25
C LEU A 201 -9.77 10.21 -12.43
N ARG A 202 -9.99 11.27 -11.64
CA ARG A 202 -11.17 12.12 -11.77
C ARG A 202 -11.20 12.90 -13.09
N TYR A 203 -10.05 13.42 -13.53
CA TYR A 203 -9.95 14.06 -14.85
C TYR A 203 -10.24 13.05 -15.95
N ASN A 204 -9.62 11.87 -15.89
CA ASN A 204 -9.83 10.80 -16.86
C ASN A 204 -11.32 10.41 -16.92
N ALA A 205 -11.92 10.05 -15.79
CA ALA A 205 -13.35 9.70 -15.70
C ALA A 205 -14.25 10.79 -16.33
N GLY A 206 -14.00 12.06 -16.01
CA GLY A 206 -14.78 13.16 -16.59
C GLY A 206 -14.69 13.25 -18.12
N ASN A 207 -13.53 12.96 -18.71
CA ASN A 207 -13.34 12.98 -20.17
C ASN A 207 -13.93 11.73 -20.84
N GLU A 208 -13.83 10.56 -20.20
CA GLU A 208 -14.47 9.33 -20.68
C GLU A 208 -15.99 9.46 -20.65
N PHE A 209 -16.54 10.06 -19.59
CA PHE A 209 -17.97 10.36 -19.49
C PHE A 209 -18.43 11.36 -20.56
N ASP A 210 -17.64 12.41 -20.83
CA ASP A 210 -17.93 13.40 -21.86
C ASP A 210 -17.92 12.81 -23.28
N SER A 211 -17.07 11.81 -23.51
CA SER A 211 -16.93 11.17 -24.83
C SER A 211 -17.91 10.01 -25.03
N SER A 212 -18.61 9.56 -23.98
CA SER A 212 -19.50 8.41 -24.04
C SER A 212 -20.88 8.82 -24.57
N PRO A 213 -21.40 8.13 -25.61
CA PRO A 213 -22.76 8.39 -26.10
C PRO A 213 -23.83 8.01 -25.06
N SER A 214 -23.48 7.17 -24.08
CA SER A 214 -24.40 6.69 -23.04
C SER A 214 -24.50 7.63 -21.84
N ILE A 215 -23.69 8.69 -21.78
CA ILE A 215 -23.65 9.62 -20.64
C ILE A 215 -23.97 11.03 -21.12
N SER A 216 -25.11 11.56 -20.65
CA SER A 216 -25.47 12.94 -20.93
C SER A 216 -24.60 13.93 -20.16
N ASP A 217 -24.54 15.17 -20.65
CA ASP A 217 -23.92 16.30 -19.95
C ASP A 217 -24.43 16.44 -18.51
N GLY A 218 -25.74 16.24 -18.31
CA GLY A 218 -26.39 16.26 -17.01
C GLY A 218 -25.90 15.15 -16.08
N LEU A 219 -25.80 13.92 -16.58
CA LEU A 219 -25.30 12.78 -15.81
C LEU A 219 -23.81 12.93 -15.47
N ARG A 220 -22.98 13.36 -16.44
CA ARG A 220 -21.56 13.71 -16.19
C ARG A 220 -21.45 14.75 -15.08
N ASN A 221 -22.28 15.79 -15.14
CA ASN A 221 -22.30 16.86 -14.13
C ASN A 221 -22.76 16.34 -12.76
N LEU A 222 -23.77 15.47 -12.69
CA LEU A 222 -24.22 14.81 -11.47
C LEU A 222 -23.09 14.00 -10.82
N VAL A 223 -22.45 13.11 -11.58
CA VAL A 223 -21.36 12.24 -11.10
C VAL A 223 -20.17 13.07 -10.62
N LEU A 224 -19.77 14.10 -11.38
CA LEU A 224 -18.72 15.03 -10.98
C LEU A 224 -19.17 16.05 -9.92
N GLN A 225 -20.44 16.06 -9.50
CA GLN A 225 -21.01 17.02 -8.56
C GLN A 225 -20.80 18.49 -8.99
N HIS A 226 -20.98 18.76 -10.28
CA HIS A 226 -20.96 20.08 -10.90
C HIS A 226 -22.39 20.57 -11.15
N ALA A 227 -22.66 21.86 -10.92
CA ALA A 227 -23.99 22.44 -11.16
C ALA A 227 -24.31 22.60 -12.66
N ASN A 228 -23.27 22.70 -13.49
CA ASN A 228 -23.36 22.79 -14.94
C ASN A 228 -22.02 22.38 -15.57
N SER A 229 -21.92 22.47 -16.89
CA SER A 229 -20.74 22.02 -17.64
C SER A 229 -19.55 23.01 -17.55
N THR A 230 -19.73 24.21 -17.00
CA THR A 230 -18.67 25.25 -16.96
C THR A 230 -17.45 24.81 -16.13
N PRO A 231 -17.58 24.31 -14.88
CA PRO A 231 -16.45 23.77 -14.14
C PRO A 231 -15.71 22.67 -14.89
N PHE A 232 -16.44 21.78 -15.56
CA PHE A 232 -15.84 20.71 -16.36
C PHE A 232 -15.01 21.28 -17.52
N ARG A 233 -15.61 22.11 -18.37
CA ARG A 233 -14.93 22.73 -19.53
C ARG A 233 -13.70 23.55 -19.15
N LYS A 234 -13.74 24.27 -18.02
CA LYS A 234 -12.63 25.11 -17.55
C LYS A 234 -11.50 24.31 -16.90
N HIS A 235 -11.82 23.31 -16.08
CA HIS A 235 -10.84 22.69 -15.17
C HIS A 235 -10.62 21.19 -15.35
N TYR A 236 -11.50 20.47 -16.07
CA TYR A 236 -11.45 19.01 -16.18
C TYR A 236 -11.33 18.50 -17.62
N LEU A 237 -11.91 19.21 -18.59
CA LEU A 237 -11.80 18.85 -20.01
C LEU A 237 -10.33 18.86 -20.43
N GLY A 238 -9.88 17.74 -20.99
CA GLY A 238 -8.53 17.51 -21.43
C GLY A 238 -8.07 18.57 -22.44
N ARG A 239 -6.79 18.94 -22.35
CA ARG A 239 -6.14 19.82 -23.34
C ARG A 239 -5.32 19.04 -24.36
N VAL A 240 -5.12 17.76 -24.12
CA VAL A 240 -4.60 16.81 -25.11
C VAL A 240 -5.80 16.32 -25.92
N VAL A 241 -5.84 16.71 -27.20
CA VAL A 241 -6.93 16.31 -28.10
C VAL A 241 -6.71 14.87 -28.51
N SER A 242 -7.53 13.95 -27.98
CA SER A 242 -7.44 12.51 -28.22
C SER A 242 -8.28 12.03 -29.41
N VAL A 243 -8.37 12.85 -30.46
CA VAL A 243 -9.10 12.58 -31.71
C VAL A 243 -8.17 12.84 -32.89
N ASP A 244 -8.28 12.00 -33.93
CA ASP A 244 -7.54 12.19 -35.18
C ASP A 244 -8.15 13.33 -36.01
N THR A 245 -7.82 14.57 -35.67
CA THR A 245 -8.41 15.77 -36.29
C THR A 245 -8.13 15.85 -37.78
N MET A 246 -6.99 15.30 -38.25
CA MET A 246 -6.66 15.29 -39.68
C MET A 246 -7.57 14.32 -40.43
N ALA A 247 -7.79 13.11 -39.91
CA ALA A 247 -8.70 12.16 -40.52
C ALA A 247 -10.15 12.68 -40.53
N VAL A 248 -10.57 13.40 -39.48
CA VAL A 248 -11.89 14.05 -39.44
C VAL A 248 -12.03 15.08 -40.56
N VAL A 249 -11.08 16.01 -40.72
CA VAL A 249 -11.11 17.04 -41.78
C VAL A 249 -11.08 16.41 -43.17
N ARG A 250 -10.36 15.30 -43.33
CA ARG A 250 -10.27 14.58 -44.61
C ARG A 250 -11.42 13.62 -44.87
N HIS A 251 -12.36 13.46 -43.93
CA HIS A 251 -13.41 12.45 -43.99
C HIS A 251 -12.87 11.02 -44.20
N THR A 252 -11.73 10.70 -43.61
CA THR A 252 -11.09 9.39 -43.69
C THR A 252 -11.21 8.60 -42.38
N LYS A 253 -10.91 7.29 -42.43
CA LYS A 253 -10.85 6.44 -41.25
C LYS A 253 -9.83 6.98 -40.25
N GLN A 254 -10.27 7.20 -39.02
CA GLN A 254 -9.42 7.69 -37.93
C GLN A 254 -8.47 6.59 -37.43
N GLN A 255 -7.26 7.00 -37.00
CA GLN A 255 -6.31 6.14 -36.31
C GLN A 255 -6.56 6.10 -34.79
N SER A 256 -7.80 5.83 -34.38
CA SER A 256 -8.26 6.00 -32.99
C SER A 256 -7.41 5.23 -31.97
N ALA A 257 -7.01 4.00 -32.28
CA ALA A 257 -6.17 3.20 -31.38
C ALA A 257 -4.78 3.83 -31.16
N LEU A 258 -4.17 4.39 -32.22
CA LEU A 258 -2.87 5.04 -32.12
C LEU A 258 -2.98 6.36 -31.34
N ILE A 259 -3.98 7.18 -31.64
CA ILE A 259 -4.21 8.45 -30.95
C ILE A 259 -4.51 8.22 -29.46
N GLN A 260 -5.43 7.31 -29.15
CA GLN A 260 -5.76 6.96 -27.76
C GLN A 260 -4.53 6.48 -27.00
N LYS A 261 -3.72 5.62 -27.63
CA LYS A 261 -2.48 5.14 -27.04
C LYS A 261 -1.48 6.28 -26.87
N ALA A 262 -1.24 7.13 -27.87
CA ALA A 262 -0.28 8.23 -27.82
C ALA A 262 -0.65 9.33 -26.82
N CYS A 263 -1.96 9.54 -26.59
CA CYS A 263 -2.49 10.50 -25.63
C CYS A 263 -2.64 9.92 -24.20
N SER A 264 -2.42 8.62 -24.01
CA SER A 264 -2.49 7.98 -22.70
C SER A 264 -1.31 8.36 -21.79
N ILE A 265 -1.50 8.26 -20.48
CA ILE A 265 -0.48 8.61 -19.49
C ILE A 265 0.68 7.62 -19.53
N GLY A 266 0.38 6.34 -19.75
CA GLY A 266 1.37 5.28 -19.84
C GLY A 266 1.97 5.10 -21.21
N TYR A 267 1.59 5.86 -22.23
CA TYR A 267 2.26 5.86 -23.54
C TYR A 267 3.77 5.99 -23.42
N SER A 268 4.18 6.93 -22.58
CA SER A 268 5.59 7.23 -22.33
C SER A 268 6.19 6.35 -21.24
N ALA A 269 5.50 5.33 -20.72
CA ALA A 269 6.07 4.40 -19.74
C ALA A 269 7.25 3.65 -20.36
N SER A 270 8.36 3.57 -19.63
CA SER A 270 9.55 2.86 -20.11
C SER A 270 10.18 2.06 -18.97
N GLN A 271 10.44 0.78 -19.22
CA GLN A 271 11.12 -0.09 -18.26
C GLN A 271 12.56 0.39 -17.97
N ARG A 272 13.18 1.14 -18.89
CA ARG A 272 14.51 1.73 -18.72
C ARG A 272 14.51 3.02 -17.90
N ARG A 273 13.33 3.65 -17.67
CA ARG A 273 13.24 4.90 -16.90
C ARG A 273 13.59 4.64 -15.44
N PRO A 274 14.55 5.38 -14.85
CA PRO A 274 14.93 5.16 -13.46
C PRO A 274 13.84 5.50 -12.45
N THR A 275 13.73 4.68 -11.41
CA THR A 275 12.80 4.85 -10.29
C THR A 275 13.42 5.53 -9.07
N GLU A 276 14.74 5.47 -8.98
CA GLU A 276 15.54 6.00 -7.88
C GLU A 276 16.73 6.77 -8.43
N LEU A 277 17.37 7.55 -7.57
CA LEU A 277 18.67 8.15 -7.84
C LEU A 277 19.76 7.11 -7.61
N THR A 278 20.87 7.20 -8.34
CA THR A 278 22.06 6.38 -8.05
C THR A 278 22.69 6.78 -6.70
N ALA A 279 23.60 5.96 -6.19
CA ALA A 279 24.29 6.26 -4.93
C ALA A 279 25.07 7.58 -5.03
N GLU A 280 25.75 7.81 -6.15
CA GLU A 280 26.53 9.01 -6.46
C GLU A 280 25.61 10.23 -6.55
N GLN A 281 24.49 10.11 -7.28
CA GLN A 281 23.50 11.18 -7.39
C GLN A 281 22.87 11.52 -6.03
N SER A 282 22.66 10.51 -5.17
CA SER A 282 22.13 10.73 -3.84
C SER A 282 23.17 11.32 -2.88
N ALA A 283 24.47 11.03 -3.08
CA ALA A 283 25.56 11.57 -2.28
C ALA A 283 25.82 13.04 -2.62
N ALA A 284 25.78 13.40 -3.91
CA ALA A 284 25.95 14.77 -4.40
C ALA A 284 24.92 15.78 -3.85
N ILE A 285 23.81 15.29 -3.26
CA ILE A 285 22.84 16.16 -2.60
C ILE A 285 23.43 16.77 -1.33
N ASP A 286 24.35 16.09 -0.65
CA ASP A 286 24.98 16.66 0.53
C ASP A 286 25.88 17.85 0.19
N ASP A 287 26.28 18.03 -1.07
CA ASP A 287 27.07 19.18 -1.53
C ASP A 287 26.25 20.46 -1.72
N ASP A 288 24.93 20.41 -1.53
CA ASP A 288 24.04 21.57 -1.62
C ASP A 288 24.46 22.68 -0.63
N PRO A 289 24.53 23.96 -1.06
CA PRO A 289 24.99 25.05 -0.19
C PRO A 289 24.19 25.21 1.09
N GLU A 290 22.87 25.00 1.06
CA GLU A 290 22.00 25.14 2.24
C GLU A 290 22.20 23.96 3.21
N ILE A 291 22.43 22.74 2.68
CA ILE A 291 22.84 21.59 3.51
C ILE A 291 24.19 21.86 4.18
N GLN A 292 25.17 22.37 3.43
CA GLN A 292 26.50 22.67 3.97
C GLN A 292 26.45 23.74 5.07
N GLN A 293 25.66 24.81 4.88
CA GLN A 293 25.43 25.82 5.91
C GLN A 293 24.81 25.23 7.18
N LEU A 294 23.80 24.38 7.05
CA LEU A 294 23.16 23.72 8.19
C LEU A 294 24.13 22.75 8.89
N LEU A 295 24.98 22.03 8.16
CA LEU A 295 26.01 21.16 8.71
C LEU A 295 27.06 21.96 9.49
N GLN A 296 27.53 23.10 8.96
CA GLN A 296 28.43 24.01 9.66
C GLN A 296 27.80 24.55 10.94
N ARG A 297 26.54 25.02 10.86
CA ARG A 297 25.81 25.51 12.03
C ARG A 297 25.65 24.44 13.11
N ARG A 298 25.42 23.19 12.70
CA ARG A 298 25.36 22.03 13.60
C ARG A 298 26.70 21.74 14.26
N ARG A 299 27.82 21.80 13.52
CA ARG A 299 29.18 21.61 14.07
C ARG A 299 29.51 22.70 15.09
N TYR A 300 29.30 23.96 14.72
CA TYR A 300 29.52 25.11 15.61
C TYR A 300 28.78 25.00 16.95
N LEU A 301 27.51 24.54 16.92
CA LEU A 301 26.72 24.35 18.14
C LEU A 301 27.17 23.15 18.99
N ARG A 302 27.78 22.12 18.39
CA ARG A 302 28.35 20.98 19.12
C ARG A 302 29.67 21.34 19.78
N GLU A 303 30.52 22.10 19.08
CA GLU A 303 31.84 22.53 19.57
C GLU A 303 31.74 23.47 20.79
N ARG A 304 30.65 24.25 20.90
CA ARG A 304 30.45 25.18 22.02
C ARG A 304 30.09 24.54 23.37
N ASN A 305 30.06 23.21 23.46
CA ASN A 305 29.98 22.39 24.69
C ASN A 305 29.02 22.86 25.80
N SER A 306 27.96 23.60 25.44
CA SER A 306 26.99 24.14 26.39
C SER A 306 25.73 23.29 26.31
N ILE A 307 25.63 22.27 27.17
CA ILE A 307 24.47 21.37 27.33
C ILE A 307 23.30 22.15 28.00
N SER A 308 22.93 23.30 27.43
CA SER A 308 21.71 23.99 27.81
C SER A 308 20.51 23.34 27.10
N PRO A 309 19.33 23.29 27.73
CA PRO A 309 18.11 22.83 27.07
C PRO A 309 17.81 23.58 25.76
N VAL A 310 18.22 24.85 25.67
CA VAL A 310 18.06 25.70 24.48
C VAL A 310 18.99 25.24 23.34
N THR A 311 20.24 24.90 23.64
CA THR A 311 21.19 24.37 22.65
C THR A 311 20.72 23.03 22.09
N ARG A 312 20.19 22.15 22.96
CA ARG A 312 19.63 20.84 22.55
C ARG A 312 18.45 21.02 21.59
N LYS A 313 17.48 21.89 21.92
CA LYS A 313 16.34 22.22 21.04
C LYS A 313 16.80 22.78 19.69
N LYS A 314 17.81 23.65 19.67
CA LYS A 314 18.39 24.18 18.42
C LYS A 314 19.04 23.10 17.57
N LEU A 315 19.80 22.18 18.18
CA LEU A 315 20.41 21.04 17.49
C LEU A 315 19.37 20.08 16.90
N GLU A 316 18.30 19.79 17.65
CA GLU A 316 17.17 19.00 17.15
C GLU A 316 16.48 19.69 15.96
N SER A 317 16.25 21.00 16.07
CA SER A 317 15.66 21.79 14.98
C SER A 317 16.53 21.73 13.72
N ILE A 318 17.85 21.96 13.83
CA ILE A 318 18.76 21.91 12.69
C ILE A 318 18.81 20.50 12.10
N THR A 319 18.79 19.46 12.93
CA THR A 319 18.78 18.06 12.47
C THR A 319 17.50 17.74 11.69
N LYS A 320 16.34 18.20 12.18
CA LYS A 320 15.05 18.09 11.48
C LYS A 320 15.05 18.87 10.16
N SER A 321 15.60 20.08 10.14
CA SER A 321 15.74 20.87 8.91
C SER A 321 16.64 20.19 7.89
N LEU A 322 17.81 19.68 8.30
CA LEU A 322 18.71 18.90 7.43
C LEU A 322 18.02 17.68 6.82
N GLN A 323 17.30 16.91 7.65
CA GLN A 323 16.59 15.73 7.16
C GLN A 323 15.48 16.12 6.17
N SER A 324 14.72 17.17 6.48
CA SER A 324 13.63 17.64 5.62
C SER A 324 14.14 18.18 4.28
N LEU A 325 15.24 18.97 4.32
CA LEU A 325 15.87 19.53 3.14
C LEU A 325 16.46 18.44 2.24
N ARG A 326 17.18 17.46 2.81
CA ARG A 326 17.68 16.30 2.05
C ARG A 326 16.56 15.53 1.35
N VAL A 327 15.43 15.31 2.05
CA VAL A 327 14.28 14.63 1.45
C VAL A 327 13.67 15.45 0.31
N LYS A 328 13.56 16.77 0.49
CA LYS A 328 13.08 17.70 -0.54
C LYS A 328 13.99 17.67 -1.77
N LEU A 329 15.29 17.88 -1.61
CA LEU A 329 16.27 17.91 -2.69
C LEU A 329 16.38 16.55 -3.42
N ARG A 330 16.34 15.42 -2.69
CA ARG A 330 16.26 14.08 -3.30
C ARG A 330 15.04 13.94 -4.20
N ARG A 331 13.89 14.43 -3.75
CA ARG A 331 12.65 14.37 -4.52
C ARG A 331 12.73 15.27 -5.76
N GLU A 332 13.22 16.50 -5.62
CA GLU A 332 13.36 17.46 -6.72
C GLU A 332 14.35 16.94 -7.77
N ARG A 333 15.54 16.51 -7.35
CA ARG A 333 16.56 15.94 -8.23
C ARG A 333 16.07 14.70 -8.97
N LYS A 334 15.35 13.80 -8.28
CA LYS A 334 14.73 12.63 -8.90
C LYS A 334 13.71 13.01 -9.96
N ASN A 335 12.88 14.01 -9.68
CA ASN A 335 11.86 14.49 -10.61
C ASN A 335 12.50 15.13 -11.85
N GLU A 336 13.50 15.99 -11.68
CA GLU A 336 14.26 16.61 -12.77
C GLU A 336 14.90 15.58 -13.68
N TYR A 337 15.61 14.62 -13.08
CA TYR A 337 16.29 13.57 -13.83
C TYR A 337 15.30 12.74 -14.65
N ARG A 338 14.18 12.32 -14.03
CA ARG A 338 13.12 11.56 -14.72
C ARG A 338 12.44 12.34 -15.84
N ALA A 339 12.21 13.65 -15.64
CA ALA A 339 11.59 14.51 -16.65
C ALA A 339 12.48 14.68 -17.89
N GLY A 340 13.80 14.85 -17.69
CA GLY A 340 14.77 14.97 -18.78
C GLY A 340 15.21 13.64 -19.41
N TRP A 341 14.98 12.51 -18.73
CA TRP A 341 15.50 11.20 -19.14
C TRP A 341 15.05 10.78 -20.54
N SER A 342 13.75 10.89 -20.86
CA SER A 342 13.23 10.38 -22.14
C SER A 342 13.87 11.06 -23.35
N ARG A 343 14.06 12.38 -23.28
CA ARG A 343 14.72 13.15 -24.35
C ARG A 343 16.19 12.75 -24.49
N LYS A 344 16.92 12.64 -23.38
CA LYS A 344 18.33 12.23 -23.39
C LYS A 344 18.51 10.83 -23.94
N GLN A 345 17.68 9.89 -23.48
CA GLN A 345 17.74 8.50 -23.93
C GLN A 345 17.37 8.37 -25.41
N ALA A 346 16.38 9.13 -25.89
CA ALA A 346 16.03 9.12 -27.31
C ALA A 346 17.20 9.53 -28.21
N VAL A 347 17.97 10.57 -27.83
CA VAL A 347 19.16 10.96 -28.60
C VAL A 347 20.18 9.82 -28.63
N VAL A 348 20.50 9.22 -27.48
CA VAL A 348 21.43 8.08 -27.40
C VAL A 348 20.96 6.91 -28.26
N ASP A 349 19.67 6.58 -28.19
CA ASP A 349 19.06 5.48 -28.94
C ASP A 349 19.08 5.76 -30.45
N ILE A 350 18.85 7.01 -30.89
CA ILE A 350 18.90 7.42 -32.30
C ILE A 350 20.34 7.32 -32.83
N GLU A 351 21.32 7.91 -32.13
CA GLU A 351 22.72 7.88 -32.54
C GLU A 351 23.25 6.44 -32.64
N LYS A 352 22.91 5.58 -31.67
CA LYS A 352 23.27 4.15 -31.71
C LYS A 352 22.69 3.44 -32.93
N GLN A 353 21.41 3.67 -33.22
CA GLN A 353 20.76 3.04 -34.38
C GLN A 353 21.37 3.51 -35.70
N LEU A 354 21.63 4.81 -35.84
CA LEU A 354 22.28 5.37 -37.04
C LEU A 354 23.72 4.88 -37.21
N ALA A 355 24.42 4.59 -36.11
CA ALA A 355 25.74 3.95 -36.11
C ALA A 355 25.69 2.42 -36.32
N GLY A 356 24.51 1.81 -36.48
CA GLY A 356 24.34 0.37 -36.67
C GLY A 356 24.54 -0.47 -35.40
N HIS A 357 24.55 0.16 -34.22
CA HIS A 357 24.66 -0.54 -32.95
C HIS A 357 23.30 -1.01 -32.44
N ALA A 358 23.28 -2.20 -31.82
CA ALA A 358 22.12 -2.68 -31.10
C ALA A 358 21.84 -1.83 -29.85
N PHE A 359 20.59 -1.85 -29.39
CA PHE A 359 20.26 -1.25 -28.09
C PHE A 359 20.98 -1.98 -26.97
N ASP A 360 21.33 -1.23 -25.92
CA ASP A 360 21.72 -1.87 -24.67
C ASP A 360 20.55 -2.73 -24.19
N GLN A 361 20.84 -3.96 -23.78
CA GLN A 361 19.83 -4.76 -23.10
C GLN A 361 19.27 -3.92 -21.95
N ALA A 362 17.95 -3.78 -21.91
CA ALA A 362 17.32 -3.19 -20.74
C ALA A 362 17.85 -3.96 -19.52
N PRO A 363 18.21 -3.29 -18.40
CA PRO A 363 18.49 -4.00 -17.17
C PRO A 363 17.29 -4.93 -16.96
N THR A 364 17.56 -6.23 -16.93
CA THR A 364 16.57 -7.31 -17.08
C THR A 364 15.30 -6.90 -16.38
N SER A 365 14.29 -6.56 -17.17
CA SER A 365 12.95 -6.26 -16.69
C SER A 365 12.22 -7.57 -16.45
N SER A 366 12.85 -8.47 -15.71
CA SER A 366 12.23 -9.69 -15.29
C SER A 366 11.74 -9.49 -13.86
N LEU A 367 10.41 -9.53 -13.73
CA LEU A 367 9.77 -10.03 -12.52
C LEU A 367 10.16 -11.52 -12.27
N ASP A 368 11.03 -12.11 -13.10
CA ASP A 368 11.67 -13.42 -12.92
C ASP A 368 13.10 -13.31 -12.35
N GLU A 369 13.27 -14.03 -11.24
CA GLU A 369 14.43 -14.74 -10.67
C GLU A 369 15.78 -14.02 -10.45
N SER A 370 16.09 -12.94 -11.15
CA SER A 370 17.40 -12.26 -11.07
C SER A 370 17.37 -10.86 -10.42
N ASP A 371 16.20 -10.37 -9.98
CA ASP A 371 16.13 -9.23 -9.06
C ASP A 371 16.42 -9.75 -7.64
N PRO A 372 17.50 -9.32 -6.96
CA PRO A 372 17.74 -9.68 -5.55
C PRO A 372 16.58 -9.29 -4.62
N PHE A 373 15.62 -8.47 -5.08
CA PHE A 373 14.37 -8.15 -4.38
C PHE A 373 13.16 -9.04 -4.72
N ALA A 374 13.26 -9.93 -5.72
CA ALA A 374 12.23 -10.93 -6.04
C ALA A 374 12.22 -12.09 -5.02
N GLN A 375 13.41 -12.45 -4.50
CA GLN A 375 13.56 -13.42 -3.40
C GLN A 375 12.98 -12.94 -2.05
N GLU A 376 12.61 -11.67 -1.90
CA GLU A 376 12.02 -11.10 -0.67
C GLU A 376 10.48 -10.96 -0.71
N GLN A 377 9.79 -11.50 -1.72
CA GLN A 377 8.34 -11.37 -1.81
C GLN A 377 7.67 -12.38 -0.85
N HIS A 378 6.90 -11.87 0.10
CA HIS A 378 6.22 -12.69 1.10
C HIS A 378 5.30 -13.74 0.40
N PRO A 379 5.26 -15.02 0.82
CA PRO A 379 4.50 -16.07 0.14
C PRO A 379 3.03 -15.70 -0.13
N ALA A 380 2.36 -15.09 0.85
CA ALA A 380 0.99 -14.59 0.68
C ALA A 380 0.87 -13.47 -0.38
N GLN A 381 1.90 -12.63 -0.57
CA GLN A 381 1.91 -11.63 -1.63
C GLN A 381 2.07 -12.29 -3.01
N LYS A 382 2.91 -13.34 -3.11
CA LYS A 382 3.05 -14.12 -4.35
C LYS A 382 1.72 -14.79 -4.72
N ARG A 383 1.08 -15.47 -3.75
CA ARG A 383 -0.27 -16.05 -3.92
C ARG A 383 -1.30 -15.00 -4.35
N LEU A 384 -1.26 -13.81 -3.75
CA LEU A 384 -2.15 -12.70 -4.13
C LEU A 384 -1.95 -12.28 -5.59
N VAL A 385 -0.70 -12.11 -6.04
CA VAL A 385 -0.40 -11.77 -7.43
C VAL A 385 -0.91 -12.86 -8.36
N GLU A 386 -0.55 -14.12 -8.11
CA GLU A 386 -0.97 -15.27 -8.93
C GLU A 386 -2.49 -15.37 -9.05
N ALA A 387 -3.21 -15.22 -7.94
CA ALA A 387 -4.67 -15.32 -7.94
C ALA A 387 -5.34 -14.15 -8.68
N LEU A 388 -4.84 -12.91 -8.54
CA LEU A 388 -5.40 -11.74 -9.24
C LEU A 388 -5.02 -11.67 -10.72
N THR A 389 -3.96 -12.36 -11.13
CA THR A 389 -3.53 -12.46 -12.55
C THR A 389 -3.84 -13.82 -13.17
N ALA A 390 -4.65 -14.65 -12.53
CA ALA A 390 -5.04 -15.94 -13.05
C ALA A 390 -5.74 -15.79 -14.43
N PRO A 391 -5.45 -16.68 -15.39
CA PRO A 391 -6.05 -16.63 -16.72
C PRO A 391 -7.56 -16.84 -16.66
N VAL A 392 -8.27 -16.29 -17.66
CA VAL A 392 -9.71 -16.48 -17.80
C VAL A 392 -10.00 -17.97 -18.10
N PRO A 393 -10.93 -18.60 -17.38
CA PRO A 393 -11.33 -19.98 -17.63
C PRO A 393 -12.43 -20.06 -18.69
N ASP A 394 -12.59 -21.23 -19.31
CA ASP A 394 -13.58 -21.46 -20.36
C ASP A 394 -14.98 -21.83 -19.82
N THR A 395 -15.14 -21.93 -18.50
CA THR A 395 -16.38 -22.41 -17.84
C THR A 395 -16.80 -21.50 -16.71
N LEU A 396 -18.10 -21.46 -16.42
CA LEU A 396 -18.67 -20.68 -15.33
C LEU A 396 -18.16 -21.15 -13.96
N GLU A 397 -18.09 -22.46 -13.73
CA GLU A 397 -17.52 -23.05 -12.52
C GLU A 397 -16.02 -22.74 -12.39
N GLY A 398 -15.32 -22.64 -13.52
CA GLY A 398 -13.96 -22.14 -13.56
C GLY A 398 -13.86 -20.69 -13.08
N GLU A 399 -14.76 -19.83 -13.55
CA GLU A 399 -14.78 -18.41 -13.20
C GLU A 399 -15.12 -18.19 -11.72
N TYR A 400 -16.06 -18.96 -11.17
CA TYR A 400 -16.32 -18.98 -9.73
C TYR A 400 -15.07 -19.36 -8.93
N ARG A 401 -14.38 -20.45 -9.29
CA ARG A 401 -13.14 -20.85 -8.61
C ARG A 401 -12.04 -19.78 -8.72
N ARG A 402 -11.93 -19.12 -9.88
CA ARG A 402 -10.95 -18.04 -10.13
C ARG A 402 -11.25 -16.84 -9.21
N ARG A 403 -12.50 -16.37 -9.17
CA ARG A 403 -12.96 -15.30 -8.28
C ARG A 403 -12.75 -15.67 -6.81
N ASP A 404 -13.17 -16.86 -6.40
CA ASP A 404 -13.11 -17.30 -5.00
C ASP A 404 -11.67 -17.40 -4.51
N ASN A 405 -10.76 -17.97 -5.33
CA ASN A 405 -9.34 -18.00 -5.01
C ASN A 405 -8.74 -16.59 -4.87
N ALA A 406 -9.13 -15.64 -5.73
CA ALA A 406 -8.70 -14.25 -5.62
C ALA A 406 -9.20 -13.59 -4.34
N VAL A 407 -10.47 -13.76 -3.98
CA VAL A 407 -11.05 -13.25 -2.73
C VAL A 407 -10.33 -13.85 -1.52
N LEU A 408 -10.11 -15.16 -1.49
CA LEU A 408 -9.35 -15.84 -0.44
C LEU A 408 -7.90 -15.36 -0.35
N ALA A 409 -7.26 -15.03 -1.48
CA ALA A 409 -5.90 -14.49 -1.48
C ALA A 409 -5.85 -13.07 -0.92
N VAL A 410 -6.83 -12.22 -1.22
CA VAL A 410 -7.00 -10.90 -0.60
C VAL A 410 -7.21 -11.05 0.91
N MET A 411 -8.14 -11.92 1.34
CA MET A 411 -8.41 -12.19 2.76
C MET A 411 -7.16 -12.59 3.53
N ALA A 412 -6.40 -13.55 3.00
CA ALA A 412 -5.17 -14.04 3.62
C ALA A 412 -4.09 -12.95 3.68
N TYR A 413 -3.99 -12.14 2.63
CA TYR A 413 -2.99 -11.08 2.58
C TYR A 413 -3.29 -9.90 3.50
N CYS A 414 -4.56 -9.58 3.76
CA CYS A 414 -4.94 -8.48 4.67
C CYS A 414 -4.30 -8.62 6.07
N ALA A 415 -4.17 -9.84 6.58
CA ALA A 415 -3.57 -10.14 7.88
C ALA A 415 -2.04 -10.02 7.92
N VAL A 416 -1.37 -9.91 6.77
CA VAL A 416 0.10 -9.91 6.70
C VAL A 416 0.66 -8.57 7.17
N GLN A 417 1.62 -8.60 8.10
CA GLN A 417 2.38 -7.40 8.43
C GLN A 417 3.57 -7.25 7.47
N GLU A 418 3.58 -6.15 6.71
CA GLU A 418 4.70 -5.89 5.81
C GLU A 418 5.91 -5.32 6.58
N PRO A 419 7.14 -5.80 6.30
CA PRO A 419 8.33 -5.29 6.97
C PRO A 419 8.61 -3.83 6.57
N PRO A 420 9.30 -3.04 7.43
CA PRO A 420 9.71 -1.68 7.07
C PRO A 420 10.57 -1.66 5.79
N SER A 421 10.36 -0.66 4.93
CA SER A 421 11.12 -0.52 3.68
C SER A 421 12.63 -0.43 3.91
N LEU A 422 13.41 -1.16 3.10
CA LEU A 422 14.87 -1.28 3.19
C LEU A 422 15.65 0.05 3.10
N GLN A 423 15.03 1.16 2.69
CA GLN A 423 15.70 2.48 2.75
C GLN A 423 16.06 2.90 4.19
N ALA A 424 15.44 2.29 5.22
CA ALA A 424 15.86 2.42 6.61
C ALA A 424 17.12 1.59 6.97
N ARG A 425 17.53 0.62 6.14
CA ARG A 425 18.69 -0.27 6.37
C ARG A 425 20.04 0.30 5.93
N LYS A 426 20.10 1.39 5.16
CA LYS A 426 21.40 1.97 4.69
C LYS A 426 22.31 2.53 5.81
N ALA A 427 21.97 2.33 7.08
CA ALA A 427 22.83 2.67 8.23
C ALA A 427 23.62 1.48 8.81
N SER A 428 23.51 0.25 8.27
CA SER A 428 24.34 -0.87 8.72
C SER A 428 24.69 -1.80 7.57
N ASN A 429 25.92 -1.70 7.07
CA ASN A 429 26.52 -2.68 6.17
C ASN A 429 26.74 -4.00 6.94
N ILE A 430 26.13 -5.09 6.49
CA ILE A 430 26.64 -6.45 6.69
C ILE A 430 26.48 -7.16 5.35
N LYS A 431 27.61 -7.60 4.78
CA LYS A 431 27.63 -8.51 3.63
C LYS A 431 27.30 -9.90 4.16
N ILE A 432 26.29 -10.57 3.59
CA ILE A 432 26.08 -12.00 3.78
C ILE A 432 26.22 -12.65 2.41
N GLY A 433 27.18 -13.56 2.29
CA GLY A 433 27.39 -14.41 1.12
C GLY A 433 26.48 -15.63 1.19
N ALA A 434 26.07 -16.11 0.02
CA ALA A 434 25.17 -17.24 -0.14
C ALA A 434 25.86 -18.58 0.13
N ALA A 435 25.22 -19.47 0.91
CA ALA A 435 25.38 -20.93 0.79
C ALA A 435 24.35 -21.75 1.62
N PHE A 436 23.58 -22.59 0.91
CA PHE A 436 22.93 -23.87 1.31
C PHE A 436 21.74 -23.89 2.30
N GLU A 437 20.54 -24.09 1.74
CA GLU A 437 19.20 -24.01 2.35
C GLU A 437 18.80 -25.13 3.34
N ASN A 438 19.59 -26.20 3.55
CA ASN A 438 19.18 -27.30 4.44
C ASN A 438 19.86 -27.28 5.82
N ALA A 439 20.94 -26.52 6.00
CA ALA A 439 21.60 -26.35 7.30
C ALA A 439 21.03 -25.16 8.09
N GLU A 440 20.50 -24.14 7.40
CA GLU A 440 20.02 -22.89 8.01
C GLU A 440 18.73 -23.04 8.82
N GLU A 441 17.78 -23.91 8.45
CA GLU A 441 16.57 -24.11 9.25
C GLU A 441 16.86 -24.73 10.63
N THR A 442 17.80 -25.68 10.69
CA THR A 442 18.24 -26.29 11.95
C THR A 442 18.99 -25.27 12.81
N GLN A 443 19.88 -24.48 12.20
CA GLN A 443 20.64 -23.43 12.89
C GLN A 443 19.74 -22.29 13.39
N ALA A 444 18.77 -21.83 12.59
CA ALA A 444 17.84 -20.77 12.98
C ALA A 444 16.91 -21.23 14.11
N SER A 445 16.48 -22.49 14.10
CA SER A 445 15.71 -23.10 15.19
C SER A 445 16.53 -23.17 16.50
N GLU A 446 17.80 -23.57 16.41
CA GLU A 446 18.73 -23.56 17.56
C GLU A 446 19.03 -22.14 18.06
N ASP A 447 19.17 -21.16 17.18
CA ASP A 447 19.41 -19.75 17.53
C ASP A 447 18.21 -19.14 18.26
N ILE A 448 16.98 -19.47 17.83
CA ILE A 448 15.75 -19.09 18.53
C ILE A 448 15.68 -19.78 19.89
N GLY A 449 15.95 -21.09 19.97
CA GLY A 449 15.99 -21.83 21.22
C GLY A 449 16.98 -21.22 22.23
N THR A 450 18.17 -20.88 21.76
CA THR A 450 19.21 -20.20 22.54
C THR A 450 18.77 -18.79 22.98
N ALA A 451 18.07 -18.06 22.10
CA ALA A 451 17.53 -16.75 22.41
C ALA A 451 16.43 -16.82 23.48
N ILE A 452 15.53 -17.81 23.40
CA ILE A 452 14.49 -18.07 24.41
C ILE A 452 15.13 -18.36 25.76
N ALA A 453 16.13 -19.24 25.83
CA ALA A 453 16.79 -19.55 27.10
C ALA A 453 17.44 -18.30 27.73
N SER A 454 18.07 -17.44 26.92
CA SER A 454 18.80 -16.25 27.42
C SER A 454 17.92 -15.09 27.90
N VAL A 455 16.61 -15.15 27.68
CA VAL A 455 15.67 -14.15 28.22
C VAL A 455 15.02 -14.57 29.51
N PHE A 456 15.26 -15.79 30.02
CA PHE A 456 14.85 -16.18 31.36
C PHE A 456 15.99 -15.97 32.34
N THR A 457 15.76 -15.18 33.37
CA THR A 457 16.73 -14.92 34.44
C THR A 457 16.53 -15.88 35.59
N LYS A 458 17.60 -16.41 36.17
CA LYS A 458 17.54 -17.31 37.33
C LYS A 458 17.44 -16.54 38.64
N ASP A 459 18.03 -15.34 38.69
CA ASP A 459 18.09 -14.49 39.88
C ASP A 459 17.61 -13.06 39.59
N ARG A 460 17.11 -12.36 40.63
CA ARG A 460 16.60 -10.98 40.52
C ARG A 460 17.67 -9.93 40.18
N GLU A 461 18.94 -10.26 40.29
CA GLU A 461 20.06 -9.37 39.95
C GLU A 461 20.54 -9.57 38.51
N GLU A 462 20.19 -10.70 37.89
CA GLU A 462 20.55 -11.00 36.51
C GLU A 462 19.77 -10.09 35.55
N ARG A 463 20.45 -9.63 34.50
CA ARG A 463 19.87 -8.70 33.52
C ARG A 463 20.04 -9.27 32.13
N SER A 464 18.93 -9.50 31.44
CA SER A 464 18.98 -9.96 30.06
C SER A 464 19.53 -8.87 29.15
N ARG A 465 20.12 -9.32 28.03
CA ARG A 465 20.52 -8.46 26.90
C ARG A 465 19.65 -8.68 25.68
N ARG A 466 18.61 -9.51 25.76
CA ARG A 466 17.65 -9.73 24.66
C ARG A 466 16.25 -9.30 25.11
N CYS A 467 15.46 -8.78 24.18
CA CYS A 467 14.09 -8.38 24.49
C CYS A 467 13.15 -9.58 24.41
N PHE A 468 12.61 -10.03 25.55
CA PHE A 468 11.71 -11.18 25.63
C PHE A 468 10.47 -11.05 24.72
N LEU A 469 9.97 -9.83 24.51
CA LEU A 469 8.86 -9.58 23.58
C LEU A 469 9.27 -9.67 22.12
N CYS A 470 10.50 -9.27 21.76
CA CYS A 470 11.03 -9.44 20.40
C CYS A 470 11.36 -10.92 20.13
N VAL A 471 11.95 -11.62 21.10
CA VAL A 471 12.23 -13.06 21.02
C VAL A 471 10.92 -13.85 20.93
N GLY A 472 9.92 -13.57 21.78
CA GLY A 472 8.59 -14.17 21.65
C GLY A 472 7.83 -13.78 20.38
N ARG A 473 8.28 -12.73 19.67
CA ARG A 473 7.79 -12.43 18.32
C ARG A 473 8.53 -13.23 17.26
N ALA A 474 9.81 -13.53 17.45
CA ALA A 474 10.59 -14.39 16.56
C ALA A 474 9.96 -15.78 16.42
N THR A 475 9.39 -16.32 17.50
CA THR A 475 8.73 -17.64 17.52
C THR A 475 7.47 -17.75 16.67
N THR A 476 6.92 -16.63 16.15
CA THR A 476 5.75 -16.65 15.26
C THR A 476 6.12 -16.66 13.78
N PHE A 477 7.40 -16.57 13.45
CA PHE A 477 7.90 -16.61 12.08
C PHE A 477 8.41 -18.00 11.72
N GLN A 478 8.44 -18.32 10.43
CA GLN A 478 9.11 -19.52 9.92
C GLN A 478 10.64 -19.37 10.14
N PRO A 479 11.38 -20.44 10.46
CA PRO A 479 12.82 -20.35 10.79
C PRO A 479 13.68 -19.65 9.73
N SER A 480 13.28 -19.72 8.46
CA SER A 480 13.93 -19.05 7.33
C SER A 480 13.62 -17.55 7.19
N ASP A 481 12.80 -16.95 8.08
CA ASP A 481 12.45 -15.52 7.99
C ASP A 481 13.62 -14.62 8.42
N PRO A 482 14.13 -13.74 7.55
CA PRO A 482 15.28 -12.87 7.85
C PRO A 482 14.99 -11.84 8.95
N ALA A 483 13.75 -11.67 9.39
CA ALA A 483 13.41 -10.84 10.54
C ALA A 483 13.85 -11.46 11.88
N ILE A 484 14.03 -12.78 11.94
CA ILE A 484 14.37 -13.52 13.17
C ILE A 484 15.70 -13.04 13.74
N GLU A 485 16.76 -12.98 12.92
CA GLU A 485 18.10 -12.54 13.34
C GLU A 485 18.06 -11.18 14.06
N ARG A 486 17.26 -10.25 13.53
CA ARG A 486 17.07 -8.91 14.14
C ARG A 486 16.31 -8.97 15.46
N LEU A 487 15.31 -9.84 15.57
CA LEU A 487 14.44 -9.95 16.74
C LEU A 487 15.14 -10.65 17.91
N ILE A 488 16.04 -11.59 17.63
CA ILE A 488 16.83 -12.31 18.64
C ILE A 488 18.19 -11.63 18.94
N LYS A 489 18.50 -10.50 18.30
CA LYS A 489 19.76 -9.79 18.48
C LYS A 489 19.96 -9.33 19.93
N GLN A 490 21.17 -9.51 20.44
CA GLN A 490 21.58 -8.99 21.73
C GLN A 490 21.84 -7.47 21.67
N PHE A 491 21.37 -6.75 22.67
CA PHE A 491 21.71 -5.37 22.94
C PHE A 491 23.12 -5.29 23.55
N TYR A 492 23.80 -4.17 23.31
CA TYR A 492 25.15 -3.95 23.83
C TYR A 492 25.18 -3.96 25.37
N SER A 493 24.18 -3.32 25.99
CA SER A 493 23.99 -3.34 27.43
C SER A 493 22.53 -3.60 27.84
N PRO A 494 22.28 -4.05 29.09
CA PRO A 494 20.92 -4.10 29.64
C PRO A 494 20.22 -2.73 29.70
N GLY A 495 20.98 -1.63 29.76
CA GLY A 495 20.45 -0.27 29.69
C GLY A 495 19.83 0.03 28.32
N ASP A 496 20.50 -0.38 27.24
CA ASP A 496 19.98 -0.23 25.87
C ASP A 496 18.71 -1.07 25.66
N LEU A 497 18.68 -2.28 26.22
CA LEU A 497 17.48 -3.11 26.24
C LEU A 497 16.34 -2.40 26.98
N SER A 498 16.61 -1.80 28.13
CA SER A 498 15.62 -1.08 28.93
C SER A 498 15.05 0.14 28.17
N GLU A 499 15.91 0.88 27.46
CA GLU A 499 15.50 2.00 26.61
C GLU A 499 14.67 1.54 25.41
N HIS A 500 15.09 0.45 24.75
CA HIS A 500 14.32 -0.20 23.69
C HIS A 500 12.94 -0.64 24.20
N PHE A 501 12.89 -1.30 25.35
CA PHE A 501 11.65 -1.76 25.98
C PHE A 501 10.72 -0.59 26.29
N LYS A 502 11.24 0.51 26.88
CA LYS A 502 10.45 1.73 27.11
C LYS A 502 9.91 2.34 25.80
N ARG A 503 10.76 2.54 24.79
CA ARG A 503 10.41 3.27 23.55
C ARG A 503 9.54 2.48 22.58
N HIS A 504 9.81 1.18 22.46
CA HIS A 504 9.15 0.34 21.48
C HIS A 504 7.95 -0.37 22.10
N HIS A 505 8.11 -0.89 23.32
CA HIS A 505 7.09 -1.67 24.01
C HIS A 505 6.20 -0.83 24.90
N LEU A 506 6.72 -0.08 25.87
CA LEU A 506 5.88 0.60 26.84
C LEU A 506 5.22 1.89 26.33
N PHE A 507 5.90 2.65 25.46
CA PHE A 507 5.40 3.94 24.95
C PHE A 507 4.18 3.77 24.02
N ASN A 508 4.10 2.63 23.33
CA ASN A 508 3.04 2.36 22.36
C ASN A 508 1.90 1.50 22.95
N LEU A 509 1.88 1.26 24.27
CA LEU A 509 0.80 0.52 24.94
C LEU A 509 -0.48 1.35 24.98
N GLY A 510 -1.53 0.86 24.32
CA GLY A 510 -2.89 1.37 24.50
C GLY A 510 -3.50 0.93 25.83
N GLY A 511 -4.47 1.69 26.35
CA GLY A 511 -5.11 1.41 27.65
C GLY A 511 -5.97 0.14 27.73
N GLN A 512 -6.25 -0.52 26.60
CA GLN A 512 -7.07 -1.74 26.50
C GLN A 512 -6.39 -2.85 25.67
N GLU A 513 -5.06 -2.79 25.45
CA GLU A 513 -4.36 -3.87 24.74
C GLU A 513 -4.22 -5.12 25.64
N ASN A 514 -4.66 -6.29 25.16
CA ASN A 514 -4.40 -7.58 25.80
C ASN A 514 -2.90 -7.90 25.72
N LEU A 515 -2.17 -7.68 26.82
CA LEU A 515 -0.73 -7.94 26.86
C LEU A 515 -0.50 -9.42 27.10
N HIS A 516 0.36 -10.04 26.30
CA HIS A 516 0.62 -11.46 26.39
C HIS A 516 2.11 -11.74 26.23
N CYS A 517 2.68 -12.45 27.20
CA CYS A 517 4.03 -12.98 27.08
C CYS A 517 3.96 -14.37 26.46
N ARG A 518 4.37 -14.48 25.19
CA ARG A 518 4.36 -15.74 24.42
C ARG A 518 5.36 -16.77 24.94
N LEU A 519 6.43 -16.32 25.58
CA LEU A 519 7.46 -17.21 26.13
C LEU A 519 7.00 -17.89 27.43
N CYS A 520 6.22 -17.16 28.24
CA CYS A 520 5.64 -17.68 29.49
C CYS A 520 4.21 -18.21 29.30
N ASN A 521 3.62 -17.99 28.12
CA ASN A 521 2.22 -18.23 27.82
C ASN A 521 1.25 -17.59 28.85
N GLN A 522 1.52 -16.36 29.28
CA GLN A 522 0.74 -15.65 30.30
C GLN A 522 0.13 -14.36 29.76
N ILE A 523 -1.13 -14.11 30.14
CA ILE A 523 -1.82 -12.84 29.90
C ILE A 523 -1.43 -11.87 31.03
N LEU A 524 -1.24 -10.60 30.68
CA LEU A 524 -0.77 -9.54 31.55
C LEU A 524 -1.79 -8.40 31.49
N ASP A 525 -2.47 -8.12 32.60
CA ASP A 525 -3.71 -7.32 32.58
C ASP A 525 -3.48 -5.84 32.30
N HIS A 526 -2.34 -5.28 32.72
CA HIS A 526 -2.05 -3.87 32.56
C HIS A 526 -0.55 -3.59 32.47
N LYS A 527 -0.19 -2.36 32.07
CA LYS A 527 1.20 -1.90 31.92
C LYS A 527 2.09 -2.26 33.12
N MET A 528 1.60 -2.05 34.35
CA MET A 528 2.38 -2.38 35.56
C MET A 528 2.61 -3.89 35.74
N HIS A 529 1.68 -4.76 35.34
CA HIS A 529 1.87 -6.22 35.31
C HIS A 529 2.93 -6.60 34.28
N LEU A 530 2.90 -6.00 33.08
CA LEU A 530 3.94 -6.21 32.08
C LEU A 530 5.33 -5.77 32.56
N GLN A 531 5.43 -4.61 33.22
CA GLN A 531 6.70 -4.13 33.75
C GLN A 531 7.24 -5.02 34.86
N ASN A 532 6.37 -5.49 35.77
CA ASN A 532 6.76 -6.43 36.82
C ASN A 532 7.22 -7.76 36.22
N HIS A 533 6.43 -8.33 35.31
CA HIS A 533 6.76 -9.57 34.63
C HIS A 533 8.08 -9.48 33.86
N ALA A 534 8.30 -8.36 33.13
CA ALA A 534 9.56 -8.09 32.43
C ALA A 534 10.76 -8.08 33.38
N GLU A 535 10.63 -7.47 34.55
CA GLU A 535 11.71 -7.37 35.54
C GLU A 535 11.95 -8.69 36.27
N THR A 536 10.89 -9.37 36.72
CA THR A 536 11.01 -10.57 37.57
C THR A 536 11.31 -11.84 36.80
N VAL A 537 10.78 -11.99 35.59
CA VAL A 537 10.92 -13.22 34.79
C VAL A 537 12.02 -13.07 33.74
N HIS A 538 12.17 -11.86 33.20
CA HIS A 538 13.03 -11.61 32.04
C HIS A 538 14.18 -10.62 32.30
N GLY A 539 14.39 -10.20 33.55
CA GLY A 539 15.47 -9.29 33.95
C GLY A 539 15.52 -7.96 33.19
N THR A 540 14.40 -7.52 32.63
CA THR A 540 14.27 -6.29 31.84
C THR A 540 13.67 -5.18 32.68
N VAL A 541 14.50 -4.22 33.12
CA VAL A 541 14.08 -3.15 34.03
C VAL A 541 13.49 -1.98 33.25
N SER A 542 12.41 -1.39 33.77
CA SER A 542 11.80 -0.19 33.18
C SER A 542 11.37 0.87 34.18
N ARG A 543 11.62 0.64 35.48
CA ARG A 543 11.36 1.56 36.58
C ARG A 543 12.65 2.34 36.86
N GLY A 544 12.64 3.66 36.60
CA GLY A 544 13.78 4.56 36.84
C GLY A 544 14.37 5.17 35.57
N GLY A 545 14.39 6.50 35.52
CA GLY A 545 14.79 7.35 34.39
C GLY A 545 13.61 7.87 33.60
#